data_AF-A0A963NL72-F1
#
_entry.id   AF-A0A963NL72-F1
#
_cell.length_a   1.000
_cell.length_b   1.000
_cell.length_c   1.000
_cell.angle_alpha   90.00
_cell.angle_beta   90.00
_cell.angle_gamma   90.00
#
_symmetry.space_group_name_H-M   'P 1'
#
loop_
_entity.id
_entity.type
_entity.pdbx_description
1 polymer ?
#
loop_
_entity_poly.entity_id
_entity_poly.type
_entity_poly.pdbx_seq_one_letter_code
_entity_poly.pdbx_strand_id
1 'polypeptide(L)'
;ADMAIWPWYGALARGQLYEAGEFLQVHEYTHVVRWAEKIAQRPAVQRGRKVNRVFGDPASQLHERHDASDFDTKTQDKLASST
;
A
#
# COMPACT_ATOMS: atom_id res chain seq x y z
N ALA A 1 11.80 -3.48 -12.93
CA ALA A 1 12.59 -3.11 -11.75
C ALA A 1 11.73 -2.47 -10.67
N ASP A 2 10.96 -1.41 -10.99
CA ASP A 2 10.23 -0.62 -9.98
C ASP A 2 9.26 -1.42 -9.11
N MET A 3 8.49 -2.35 -9.70
CA MET A 3 7.52 -3.17 -8.96
C MET A 3 8.16 -4.04 -7.87
N ALA A 4 9.43 -4.45 -8.05
CA ALA A 4 10.14 -5.24 -7.06
C ALA A 4 10.72 -4.39 -5.92
N ILE A 5 11.15 -3.16 -6.24
CA ILE A 5 11.82 -2.26 -5.29
C ILE A 5 10.80 -1.47 -4.45
N TRP A 6 9.71 -1.02 -5.08
CA TRP A 6 8.75 -0.10 -4.49
C TRP A 6 8.06 -0.59 -3.21
N PRO A 7 7.64 -1.87 -3.07
CA PRO A 7 7.05 -2.36 -1.83
C PRO A 7 7.97 -2.28 -0.61
N TRP A 8 9.29 -2.19 -0.83
CA TRP A 8 10.29 -2.03 0.22
C TRP A 8 10.69 -0.56 0.39
N TYR A 9 11.42 -0.01 -0.59
CA TYR A 9 11.99 1.34 -0.48
C TYR A 9 10.94 2.42 -0.62
N GLY A 10 9.96 2.22 -1.51
CA GLY A 10 8.87 3.16 -1.69
C GLY A 10 7.97 3.21 -0.47
N ALA A 11 7.59 2.06 0.10
CA ALA A 11 6.80 2.00 1.32
C ALA A 11 7.56 2.59 2.53
N LEU A 12 8.85 2.28 2.69
CA LEU A 12 9.71 2.85 3.73
C LEU A 12 9.81 4.38 3.62
N ALA A 13 10.11 4.90 2.43
CA ALA A 13 10.21 6.35 2.20
C ALA A 13 8.89 7.09 2.44
N ARG A 14 7.76 6.38 2.38
CA ARG A 14 6.41 6.88 2.68
C ARG A 14 5.98 6.66 4.13
N GLY A 15 6.90 6.23 5.01
CA GLY A 15 6.64 6.00 6.43
C GLY A 15 5.74 4.80 6.73
N GLN A 16 5.58 3.86 5.79
CA GLN A 16 4.63 2.75 5.93
C GLN A 16 5.25 1.48 6.52
N LEU A 17 6.56 1.49 6.76
CA LEU A 17 7.31 0.35 7.29
C LEU A 17 8.15 0.77 8.50
N TYR A 18 8.07 -0.05 9.55
CA TYR A 18 8.96 -0.04 10.72
C TYR A 18 9.04 1.25 11.53
N GLU A 19 8.22 2.28 11.23
CA GLU A 19 8.31 3.60 11.85
C GLU A 19 9.73 4.23 11.77
N ALA A 20 10.52 3.82 10.77
CA ALA A 20 11.95 4.12 10.70
C ALA A 20 12.29 5.40 9.90
N GLY A 21 11.28 6.14 9.42
CA GLY A 21 11.47 7.28 8.52
C GLY A 21 12.32 8.41 9.11
N GLU A 22 12.10 8.75 10.36
CA GLU A 22 12.88 9.77 11.09
C GLU A 22 14.32 9.31 11.32
N PHE A 23 14.48 8.09 11.85
CA PHE A 23 15.79 7.51 12.14
C PHE A 23 16.70 7.40 10.91
N LEU A 24 16.12 7.07 9.75
CA LEU A 24 16.85 6.98 8.48
C LEU A 24 16.87 8.29 7.67
N GLN A 25 16.34 9.39 8.23
CA GLN A 25 16.27 10.71 7.59
C GLN A 25 15.68 10.65 6.17
N VAL A 26 14.61 9.88 5.97
CA VAL A 26 14.10 9.57 4.61
C VAL A 26 13.69 10.79 3.79
N HIS A 27 13.40 11.90 4.47
CA HIS A 27 13.05 13.19 3.86
C HIS A 27 14.19 13.80 3.03
N GLU A 28 15.45 13.44 3.29
CA GLU A 28 16.60 13.90 2.51
C GLU A 28 16.71 13.22 1.14
N TYR A 29 16.13 12.01 0.98
CA TYR A 29 16.13 11.26 -0.28
C TYR A 29 15.06 11.75 -1.25
N THR A 30 15.09 13.04 -1.60
CA THR A 30 14.05 13.75 -2.36
C THR A 30 13.64 13.05 -3.66
N HIS A 31 14.59 12.46 -4.39
CA HIS A 31 14.30 11.72 -5.63
C HIS A 31 13.58 10.40 -5.39
N VAL A 32 13.92 9.69 -4.30
CA VAL A 32 13.25 8.45 -3.89
C VAL A 32 11.83 8.77 -3.43
N VAL A 33 11.65 9.81 -2.62
CA VAL A 33 10.32 10.27 -2.18
C VAL A 33 9.43 10.62 -3.38
N ARG A 34 9.93 11.44 -4.31
CA ARG A 34 9.20 11.80 -5.54
C ARG A 34 8.83 10.57 -6.37
N TRP A 35 9.76 9.63 -6.55
CA TRP A 35 9.52 8.38 -7.27
C TRP A 35 8.46 7.51 -6.56
N ALA A 36 8.55 7.40 -5.24
CA ALA A 36 7.65 6.60 -4.42
C ALA A 36 6.21 7.13 -4.53
N GLU A 37 6.01 8.45 -4.44
CA GLU A 37 4.70 9.09 -4.60
C GLU A 37 4.15 8.93 -6.02
N LYS A 38 4.98 9.10 -7.05
CA LYS A 38 4.55 8.91 -8.44
C LYS A 38 4.01 7.50 -8.69
N ILE A 39 4.66 6.47 -8.15
CA ILE A 39 4.19 5.09 -8.30
C ILE A 39 2.95 4.83 -7.44
N ALA A 40 2.85 5.43 -6.25
CA ALA A 40 1.70 5.29 -5.36
C ALA A 40 0.37 5.74 -6.00
N GLN A 41 0.42 6.72 -6.91
CA GLN A 41 -0.74 7.24 -7.60
C GLN A 41 -1.30 6.29 -8.68
N ARG A 42 -0.56 5.25 -9.06
CA ARG A 42 -1.01 4.31 -10.09
C ARG A 42 -2.19 3.48 -9.57
N PRO A 43 -3.34 3.44 -10.27
CA PRO A 43 -4.51 2.67 -9.83
C PRO A 43 -4.21 1.17 -9.59
N ALA A 44 -3.34 0.58 -10.41
CA ALA A 44 -2.91 -0.81 -10.24
C ALA A 44 -2.11 -1.04 -8.96
N VAL A 45 -1.28 -0.08 -8.54
CA VAL A 45 -0.51 -0.16 -7.29
C VAL A 45 -1.45 -0.02 -6.10
N GLN A 46 -2.40 0.90 -6.16
CA GLN A 46 -3.42 1.07 -5.13
C GLN A 46 -4.25 -0.20 -4.91
N ARG A 47 -4.67 -0.88 -6.00
CA ARG A 47 -5.38 -2.16 -5.91
C ARG A 47 -4.48 -3.30 -5.44
N GLY A 48 -3.32 -3.47 -6.08
CA GLY A 48 -2.42 -4.59 -5.81
C GLY A 48 -1.95 -4.66 -4.36
N ARG A 49 -1.71 -3.50 -3.72
CA ARG A 49 -1.31 -3.41 -2.31
C ARG A 49 -2.37 -3.89 -1.31
N LYS A 50 -3.62 -4.06 -1.73
CA LYS A 50 -4.69 -4.55 -0.85
C LYS A 50 -4.75 -6.07 -0.80
N VAL A 51 -4.36 -6.73 -1.90
CA VAL A 51 -4.51 -8.18 -2.07
C VAL A 51 -3.63 -8.92 -1.05
N ASN A 52 -4.21 -9.91 -0.38
CA ASN A 52 -3.61 -10.71 0.71
C ASN A 52 -3.12 -9.90 1.92
N ARG A 53 -3.50 -8.63 2.04
CA ARG A 53 -3.13 -7.80 3.18
C ARG A 53 -4.11 -8.01 4.32
N VAL A 54 -3.60 -8.38 5.50
CA VAL A 54 -4.38 -8.70 6.72
C VAL A 54 -4.17 -7.71 7.87
N PHE A 55 -3.57 -6.56 7.60
CA PHE A 55 -3.21 -5.55 8.60
C PHE A 55 -3.31 -4.13 8.04
N GLY A 56 -3.37 -3.14 8.93
CA GLY A 56 -3.53 -1.72 8.59
C GLY A 56 -5.00 -1.31 8.49
N ASP A 57 -5.29 -0.23 7.76
CA ASP A 57 -6.66 0.24 7.51
C ASP A 57 -7.53 -0.86 6.88
N PRO A 58 -8.69 -1.24 7.44
CA PRO A 58 -9.61 -2.22 6.86
C PRO A 58 -9.99 -1.96 5.39
N ALA A 59 -10.10 -0.69 4.97
CA ALA A 59 -10.36 -0.33 3.56
C ALA A 59 -9.20 -0.65 2.61
N SER A 60 -8.02 -0.89 3.17
CA SER A 60 -6.81 -1.33 2.48
C SER A 60 -6.58 -2.85 2.53
N GLN A 61 -7.44 -3.61 3.19
CA GLN A 61 -7.31 -5.05 3.35
C GLN A 61 -8.28 -5.81 2.44
N LEU A 62 -7.73 -6.66 1.56
CA LEU A 62 -8.48 -7.64 0.77
C LEU A 62 -7.79 -8.99 0.94
N HIS A 63 -8.28 -9.83 1.85
CA HIS A 63 -7.57 -11.05 2.27
C HIS A 63 -7.37 -12.04 1.12
N GLU A 64 -8.33 -12.11 0.20
CA GLU A 64 -8.26 -12.93 -1.00
C GLU A 64 -8.87 -12.18 -2.17
N ARG A 65 -8.39 -12.45 -3.39
CA ARG A 65 -8.92 -11.89 -4.63
C ARG A 65 -9.14 -13.00 -5.63
N HIS A 66 -10.39 -13.21 -6.00
CA HIS A 66 -10.85 -14.22 -6.95
C HIS A 66 -11.62 -13.59 -8.12
N ASP A 67 -12.10 -12.34 -7.96
CA ASP A 67 -12.75 -11.55 -9.01
C ASP A 67 -12.27 -10.09 -9.02
N ALA A 68 -12.58 -9.32 -10.06
CA ALA A 68 -12.31 -7.87 -10.09
C ALA A 68 -13.27 -7.09 -9.17
N SER A 69 -14.52 -7.53 -9.04
CA SER A 69 -15.55 -6.92 -8.18
C SER A 69 -15.27 -7.06 -6.68
N ASP A 70 -14.31 -7.90 -6.28
CA ASP A 70 -13.91 -8.08 -4.88
C ASP A 70 -13.42 -6.76 -4.25
N PHE A 71 -12.83 -5.85 -5.03
CA PHE A 71 -12.42 -4.53 -4.53
C PHE A 71 -13.61 -3.64 -4.12
N ASP A 72 -14.78 -3.87 -4.71
CA ASP A 72 -16.00 -3.08 -4.49
C ASP A 72 -16.85 -3.63 -3.35
N THR A 73 -16.69 -4.91 -3.00
CA THR A 73 -17.61 -5.60 -2.08
C THR A 73 -16.93 -6.37 -0.93
N LYS A 74 -15.65 -6.71 -1.04
CA LYS A 74 -14.97 -7.65 -0.11
C LYS A 74 -13.76 -7.10 0.62
N THR A 75 -13.54 -5.79 0.61
CA THR A 75 -12.55 -5.18 1.54
C THR A 75 -13.09 -5.24 2.97
N GLN A 76 -12.21 -5.30 3.97
CA GLN A 76 -12.62 -5.61 5.34
C GLN A 76 -13.54 -4.57 5.98
N ASP A 77 -13.43 -3.30 5.59
CA ASP A 77 -14.37 -2.25 5.97
C ASP A 77 -15.81 -2.55 5.53
N LYS A 78 -16.00 -3.14 4.35
CA LYS A 78 -17.32 -3.47 3.79
C LYS A 78 -17.93 -4.70 4.45
N LEU A 79 -17.10 -5.69 4.75
CA LEU A 79 -17.53 -6.91 5.43
C LEU A 79 -17.91 -6.62 6.90
N ALA A 80 -17.12 -5.82 7.60
CA ALA A 80 -17.41 -5.41 8.97
C ALA A 80 -18.70 -4.57 9.10
N SER A 81 -19.03 -3.78 8.07
CA SER A 81 -20.26 -2.96 8.03
C SER A 81 -21.53 -3.75 7.72
N SER A 82 -21.39 -5.01 7.30
CA SER A 82 -22.51 -5.89 6.91
C SER A 82 -22.95 -6.84 8.05
N THR A 83 -22.30 -6.75 9.21
CA THR A 83 -22.57 -7.54 10.42
C THR A 83 -23.23 -6.64 11.46
#